data_AF-A0A8J6TJ37-F1
#
_entry.id   AF-A0A8J6TJ37-F1
#
_cell.length_a   1.000
_cell.length_b   1.000
_cell.length_c   1.000
_cell.angle_alpha   90.00
_cell.angle_beta   90.00
_cell.angle_gamma   90.00
#
_symmetry.space_group_name_H-M   'P 1'
#
loop_
_entity.id
_entity.type
_entity.pdbx_description
1 polymer ?
#
loop_
_entity_poly.entity_id
_entity_poly.type
_entity_poly.pdbx_seq_one_letter_code
_entity_poly.pdbx_strand_id
1 'polypeptide(L)'
;MLTFRSLLDSKLCDEEFKCLFDQECSICKFTVRIIEKIHLEKISLDELANKLGIKKQEIQELEDAEHCNPHLVVRLSNYLSLEAPSDCPKMNP
;
A
#
# COMPACT_ATOMS: atom_id res chain seq x y z
N MET A 1 -4.44 -7.45 -29.43
CA MET A 1 -4.52 -6.21 -28.63
C MET A 1 -3.77 -6.49 -27.33
N LEU A 2 -2.71 -5.72 -27.03
CA LEU A 2 -2.05 -5.84 -25.73
C LEU A 2 -2.98 -5.22 -24.67
N THR A 3 -3.29 -5.95 -23.62
CA THR A 3 -3.98 -5.39 -22.46
C THR A 3 -2.96 -4.69 -21.58
N PHE A 4 -3.41 -3.71 -20.79
CA PHE A 4 -2.54 -3.03 -19.82
C PHE A 4 -1.82 -4.04 -18.93
N ARG A 5 -2.54 -5.08 -18.47
CA ARG A 5 -1.97 -6.15 -17.65
C ARG A 5 -0.86 -6.92 -18.37
N SER A 6 -1.09 -7.37 -19.59
CA SER A 6 -0.05 -8.08 -20.37
C SER A 6 1.17 -7.21 -20.66
N LEU A 7 0.97 -5.90 -20.85
CA LEU A 7 2.05 -4.96 -21.10
C LEU A 7 2.86 -4.71 -19.82
N LEU A 8 2.17 -4.54 -18.69
CA LEU A 8 2.80 -4.38 -17.37
C LEU A 8 3.61 -5.62 -17.00
N ASP A 9 3.02 -6.81 -17.13
CA ASP A 9 3.72 -8.08 -16.84
C ASP A 9 4.98 -8.22 -17.70
N SER A 10 4.91 -7.86 -18.98
CA SER A 10 6.07 -7.87 -19.88
C SER A 10 7.13 -6.83 -19.49
N LYS A 11 6.73 -5.68 -18.95
CA LYS A 11 7.65 -4.62 -18.52
C LYS A 11 8.29 -4.90 -17.17
N LEU A 12 7.61 -5.62 -16.27
CA LEU A 12 8.17 -6.05 -14.99
C LEU A 12 9.28 -7.10 -15.12
N CYS A 13 9.45 -7.71 -16.30
CA CYS A 13 10.60 -8.57 -16.61
C CYS A 13 11.89 -7.79 -16.94
N ASP A 14 11.78 -6.48 -17.22
CA ASP A 14 12.92 -5.59 -17.42
C ASP A 14 13.39 -5.07 -16.04
N GLU A 15 14.64 -5.37 -15.67
CA GLU A 15 15.17 -5.07 -14.34
C GLU A 15 15.24 -3.56 -14.05
N GLU A 16 15.54 -2.75 -15.06
CA GLU A 16 15.64 -1.29 -14.92
C GLU A 16 14.25 -0.69 -14.72
N PHE A 17 13.27 -1.13 -15.54
CA PHE A 17 11.88 -0.73 -15.38
C PHE A 17 11.33 -1.17 -14.03
N LYS A 18 11.62 -2.41 -13.62
CA LYS A 18 11.17 -2.95 -12.34
C LYS A 18 11.73 -2.14 -11.17
N CYS A 19 13.01 -1.78 -11.20
CA CYS A 19 13.62 -0.96 -10.16
C CYS A 19 12.93 0.41 -10.04
N LEU A 20 12.69 1.08 -11.16
CA LEU A 20 11.96 2.36 -11.19
C LEU A 20 10.51 2.20 -10.72
N PHE A 21 9.83 1.15 -11.17
CA PHE A 21 8.45 0.84 -10.77
C PHE A 21 8.34 0.57 -9.27
N ASP A 22 9.29 -0.16 -8.70
CA ASP A 22 9.35 -0.45 -7.26
C ASP A 22 9.69 0.81 -6.44
N GLN A 23 10.51 1.73 -6.96
CA GLN A 23 10.81 3.02 -6.31
C GLN A 23 9.60 3.96 -6.31
N GLU A 24 8.89 4.04 -7.44
CA GLU A 24 7.67 4.85 -7.60
C GLU A 24 6.43 4.17 -6.99
N CYS A 25 6.60 3.09 -6.23
CA CYS A 25 5.50 2.31 -5.66
C CYS A 25 4.63 3.15 -4.70
N SER A 26 3.56 3.75 -5.23
CA SER A 26 2.52 4.45 -4.46
C SER A 26 1.48 3.48 -3.92
N ILE A 27 1.34 2.31 -4.55
CA ILE A 27 0.47 1.21 -4.10
C ILE A 27 1.28 -0.06 -4.07
N CYS A 28 1.58 -0.56 -2.88
CA CYS A 28 2.17 -1.89 -2.74
C CYS A 28 1.08 -2.94 -2.47
N LYS A 29 1.42 -4.21 -2.65
CA LYS A 29 0.53 -5.34 -2.33
C LYS A 29 -0.01 -5.29 -0.89
N PHE A 30 0.74 -4.74 0.05
CA PHE A 30 0.32 -4.60 1.44
C PHE A 30 -0.74 -3.52 1.61
N THR A 31 -0.60 -2.38 0.93
CA THR A 31 -1.62 -1.33 0.85
C THR A 31 -2.94 -1.91 0.36
N VAL A 32 -2.92 -2.65 -0.75
CA VAL A 32 -4.14 -3.29 -1.30
C VAL A 32 -4.78 -4.24 -0.27
N ARG A 33 -4.00 -5.09 0.40
CA ARG A 33 -4.51 -6.02 1.42
C ARG A 33 -5.10 -5.31 2.64
N ILE A 34 -4.51 -4.19 3.06
CA ILE A 34 -5.01 -3.36 4.17
C ILE A 34 -6.38 -2.80 3.78
N ILE A 35 -6.48 -2.15 2.62
CA ILE A 35 -7.73 -1.55 2.14
C ILE A 35 -8.79 -2.62 1.92
N GLU A 36 -8.45 -3.74 1.28
CA GLU A 36 -9.35 -4.89 1.12
C GLU A 36 -9.90 -5.36 2.48
N LYS A 37 -9.05 -5.52 3.49
CA LYS A 37 -9.48 -5.96 4.83
C LYS A 37 -10.36 -4.94 5.53
N ILE A 38 -10.06 -3.65 5.42
CA ILE A 38 -10.89 -2.56 5.97
C ILE A 38 -12.30 -2.62 5.36
N HIS A 39 -12.40 -2.77 4.04
CA HIS A 39 -13.68 -2.86 3.34
C HIS A 39 -14.45 -4.14 3.68
N LEU A 40 -13.78 -5.30 3.72
CA LEU A 40 -14.40 -6.58 4.06
C LEU A 40 -14.94 -6.61 5.51
N GLU A 41 -14.19 -6.07 6.46
CA GLU A 41 -14.58 -6.00 7.87
C GLU A 41 -15.46 -4.79 8.20
N LYS A 42 -15.72 -3.93 7.20
CA LYS A 42 -16.51 -2.69 7.34
C LYS A 42 -16.00 -1.78 8.46
N ILE A 43 -14.67 -1.71 8.62
CA ILE A 43 -14.06 -0.88 9.66
C ILE A 43 -14.17 0.58 9.22
N SER A 44 -14.65 1.44 10.12
CA SER A 44 -14.69 2.88 9.86
C SER A 44 -13.28 3.48 9.89
N LEU A 45 -12.95 4.31 8.89
CA LEU A 45 -11.68 5.04 8.87
C LEU A 45 -11.53 5.96 10.08
N ASP A 46 -12.63 6.54 10.58
CA ASP A 46 -12.62 7.38 11.79
C ASP A 46 -12.26 6.56 13.04
N GLU A 47 -12.78 5.33 13.16
CA GLU A 47 -12.45 4.45 14.27
C GLU A 47 -10.99 3.99 14.20
N LEU A 48 -10.51 3.69 12.99
CA LEU A 48 -9.14 3.29 12.74
C LEU A 48 -8.16 4.42 13.08
N ALA A 49 -8.48 5.64 12.63
CA ALA A 49 -7.73 6.87 12.92
C ALA A 49 -7.63 7.12 14.43
N ASN A 50 -8.75 7.03 15.15
CA ASN A 50 -8.80 7.21 16.60
C ASN A 50 -8.00 6.13 17.34
N LYS A 51 -8.12 4.86 16.94
CA LYS A 51 -7.40 3.75 17.59
C LYS A 51 -5.89 3.82 17.37
N LEU A 52 -5.46 4.25 16.19
CA LEU A 52 -4.04 4.35 15.85
C LEU A 52 -3.45 5.74 16.16
N GLY A 53 -4.26 6.70 16.59
CA GLY A 53 -3.79 8.07 16.83
C GLY A 53 -3.15 8.69 15.59
N ILE A 54 -3.73 8.44 14.42
CA ILE A 54 -3.31 8.98 13.12
C ILE A 54 -4.43 9.83 12.54
N LYS A 55 -4.12 10.71 11.58
CA LYS A 55 -5.18 11.48 10.92
C LYS A 55 -5.93 10.57 9.95
N LYS A 56 -7.25 10.69 9.92
CA LYS A 56 -8.09 10.02 8.91
C LYS A 56 -7.60 10.28 7.48
N GLN A 57 -7.17 11.51 7.21
CA GLN A 57 -6.63 11.90 5.92
C GLN A 57 -5.42 11.04 5.51
N GLU A 58 -4.53 10.67 6.42
CA GLU A 58 -3.37 9.82 6.08
C GLU A 58 -3.79 8.40 5.66
N ILE A 59 -4.89 7.88 6.21
CA ILE A 59 -5.45 6.58 5.80
C ILE A 59 -6.14 6.72 4.44
N GLN A 60 -6.78 7.85 4.19
CA GLN A 60 -7.47 8.12 2.93
C GLN A 60 -6.48 8.35 1.78
N GLU A 61 -5.39 9.10 2.00
CA GLU A 61 -4.29 9.25 1.04
C GLU A 61 -3.63 7.90 0.71
N LEU A 62 -3.64 6.95 1.65
CA LEU A 62 -3.19 5.58 1.43
C LEU A 62 -4.19 4.76 0.59
N GLU A 63 -5.49 4.97 0.78
CA GLU A 63 -6.57 4.35 0.00
C GLU A 63 -6.58 4.86 -1.45
N ASP A 64 -6.44 6.18 -1.61
CA ASP A 64 -6.43 6.88 -2.90
C ASP A 64 -5.09 6.75 -3.64
N ALA A 65 -4.11 6.06 -3.05
CA ALA A 65 -2.79 5.85 -3.62
C ALA A 65 -1.96 7.12 -3.87
N GLU A 66 -2.35 8.23 -3.27
CA GLU A 66 -1.66 9.51 -3.43
C GLU A 66 -0.34 9.54 -2.64
N HIS A 67 -0.35 8.98 -1.43
CA HIS A 67 0.81 8.96 -0.56
C HIS A 67 0.94 7.64 0.21
N CYS A 68 2.07 6.94 -0.01
CA CYS A 68 2.41 5.75 0.74
C CYS A 68 3.43 6.08 1.83
N ASN A 69 2.96 6.16 3.09
CA ASN A 69 3.83 6.20 4.27
C ASN A 69 4.08 4.78 4.79
N PRO A 70 5.30 4.23 4.68
CA PRO A 70 5.57 2.84 5.06
C PRO A 70 5.37 2.57 6.55
N HIS A 71 5.62 3.55 7.42
CA HIS A 71 5.37 3.39 8.86
C HIS A 71 3.87 3.24 9.14
N LEU A 72 3.04 3.98 8.41
CA LEU A 72 1.59 3.83 8.50
C LEU A 72 1.15 2.44 8.02
N VAL A 73 1.66 1.98 6.89
CA VAL A 73 1.39 0.63 6.35
C VAL A 73 1.74 -0.45 7.38
N VAL A 74 2.92 -0.38 8.02
CA VAL A 74 3.33 -1.34 9.07
C VAL A 74 2.37 -1.29 10.27
N ARG A 75 1.98 -0.10 10.74
CA ARG A 75 1.04 0.05 11.87
C ARG A 75 -0.33 -0.53 11.55
N LEU A 76 -0.83 -0.27 10.34
CA LEU A 76 -2.10 -0.82 9.86
C LEU A 76 -2.03 -2.34 9.69
N SER A 77 -0.96 -2.87 9.11
CA SER A 77 -0.74 -4.31 9.01
C SER A 77 -0.76 -4.98 10.38
N ASN A 78 -0.02 -4.43 11.35
CA ASN A 78 0.03 -4.97 12.71
C ASN A 78 -1.35 -4.94 13.39
N TYR A 79 -2.08 -3.83 13.25
CA TYR A 79 -3.42 -3.70 13.82
C TYR A 79 -4.43 -4.67 13.20
N LEU A 80 -4.35 -4.87 11.89
CA LEU A 80 -5.23 -5.76 11.14
C LEU A 80 -4.76 -7.22 11.14
N SER A 81 -3.71 -7.58 11.91
CA SER A 81 -3.11 -8.92 11.91
C SER A 81 -2.76 -9.42 10.49
N LEU A 82 -2.22 -8.53 9.66
CA LEU A 82 -1.70 -8.80 8.33
C LEU A 82 -0.17 -8.87 8.38
N GLU A 83 0.42 -9.54 7.39
CA GLU A 83 1.86 -9.47 7.18
C GLU A 83 2.29 -8.02 6.91
N ALA A 84 3.32 -7.58 7.64
CA ALA A 84 3.92 -6.27 7.43
C ALA A 84 4.95 -6.33 6.28
N PRO A 85 5.16 -5.23 5.54
CA PRO A 85 6.25 -5.15 4.60
C PRO A 85 7.61 -5.24 5.33
N SER A 86 8.41 -6.25 5.01
CA SER A 86 9.81 -6.38 5.44
C SER A 86 10.76 -5.55 4.57
N ASP A 87 10.46 -5.45 3.27
CA ASP A 87 11.36 -4.93 2.25
C ASP A 87 10.69 -3.79 1.46
N CYS A 88 10.23 -2.76 2.17
CA CYS A 88 9.69 -1.56 1.50
C CYS A 88 10.86 -0.63 1.09
N PRO A 89 11.03 -0.29 -0.20
CA PRO A 89 12.10 0.61 -0.64
C PRO A 89 11.99 2.01 -0.02
N LYS A 90 10.78 2.43 0.37
CA LYS A 90 10.54 3.70 1.07
C LYS A 90 10.83 3.66 2.59
N MET A 91 11.12 2.49 3.19
CA MET A 91 11.46 2.37 4.63
C MET A 91 12.89 2.77 4.96
N ASN A 92 13.83 2.68 4.01
CA ASN A 92 15.21 3.13 4.14
C ASN A 92 15.53 4.08 2.97
N PRO A 93 15.04 5.34 3.02
CA PRO A 93 15.33 6.33 1.99
C PRO A 93 16.80 6.77 1.97
#